data_AF-A0A163VRH0-F1
#
_entry.id   AF-A0A163VRH0-F1
#
_cell.length_a   1.000
_cell.length_b   1.000
_cell.length_c   1.000
_cell.angle_alpha   90.00
_cell.angle_beta   90.00
_cell.angle_gamma   90.00
#
_symmetry.space_group_name_H-M   'P 1'
#
loop_
_entity.id
_entity.type
_entity.pdbx_description
1 polymer ?
#
loop_
_entity_poly.entity_id
_entity_poly.type
_entity_poly.pdbx_seq_one_letter_code
_entity_poly.pdbx_strand_id
1 'polypeptide(L)'
;MRYLVKIVFVLFSLVIFTSCEKDSKNGNKNSKEFIVAFEEQSIGYSEIEKSKELTIVFSEPALADGSLELMMTPSKAKYDVDFSTVPATKETILTIPFIKGATKASFMFNNLIFPHDRTDKTVQYDIVKVNYSVKDVSIQGYNIMVVSFDTAIGGVLSPLLGGPSQSKQVYVDLGGKAMYPVQRDSWDLAFYSDTDYRVKLNGSIYMAASILSSTDIDKIKETDVTGLKGKVQIGTFDPANVAYIDFPSGYLESTAISEIKLSDIENKVYLVNLGFKPGSNDVAKGSVNVTGDSRGWKKIRVLRRDNGYLLQYADLNDSTHKEVVITKNSAYNFVFFSFNNDRIVDVEPTKKKWDLNFTVFTNTVDQKGDPKGSYGYSDFIVNNRYGGVTSYKVSIPAKDKTMYKDFALKDVDMALLSPDLRTIGGTWRDVANDKKLFNDVFYVIKDSKGNYYKMRVLSFMNEKGERGYPKFEYSLLR
;
A
#
# COMPACT_ATOMS: atom_id res chain seq x y z
N MET A 1 -17.03 -14.11 -39.57
CA MET A 1 -15.79 -13.31 -39.64
C MET A 1 -16.15 -11.84 -39.60
N ARG A 2 -16.05 -11.19 -38.43
CA ARG A 2 -16.00 -9.73 -38.21
C ARG A 2 -15.90 -9.48 -36.71
N TYR A 3 -14.69 -9.19 -36.24
CA TYR A 3 -14.42 -8.82 -34.86
C TYR A 3 -14.78 -7.35 -34.64
N LEU A 4 -15.60 -7.08 -33.63
CA LEU A 4 -15.93 -5.75 -33.12
C LEU A 4 -14.91 -5.40 -32.04
N VAL A 5 -14.04 -4.41 -32.28
CA VAL A 5 -13.10 -3.90 -31.28
C VAL A 5 -13.80 -2.80 -30.48
N LYS A 6 -13.98 -3.01 -29.17
CA LYS A 6 -14.44 -1.99 -28.22
C LYS A 6 -13.26 -1.11 -27.81
N ILE A 7 -13.34 0.18 -28.15
CA ILE A 7 -12.41 1.22 -27.69
C ILE A 7 -12.85 1.65 -26.29
N VAL A 8 -11.98 1.47 -25.30
CA VAL A 8 -12.16 1.96 -23.93
C VAL A 8 -11.47 3.32 -23.82
N PHE A 9 -12.24 4.38 -23.62
CA PHE A 9 -11.75 5.72 -23.30
C PHE A 9 -11.32 5.75 -21.83
N VAL A 10 -10.02 5.96 -21.57
CA VAL A 10 -9.50 6.26 -20.23
C VAL A 10 -9.47 7.78 -20.08
N LEU A 11 -10.31 8.31 -19.20
CA LEU A 11 -10.43 9.73 -18.88
C LEU A 11 -9.32 10.12 -17.90
N PHE A 12 -8.33 10.90 -18.35
CA PHE A 12 -7.29 11.47 -17.49
C PHE A 12 -7.81 12.78 -16.85
N SER A 13 -7.85 12.81 -15.51
CA SER A 13 -8.27 13.96 -14.72
C SER A 13 -7.19 15.04 -14.71
N LEU A 14 -7.49 16.21 -15.29
CA LEU A 14 -6.66 17.41 -15.29
C LEU A 14 -6.81 18.14 -13.94
N VAL A 15 -5.74 18.27 -13.15
CA VAL A 15 -5.70 19.10 -11.93
C VAL A 15 -5.26 20.52 -12.33
N ILE A 16 -6.14 21.50 -12.14
CA ILE A 16 -5.84 22.93 -12.36
C ILE A 16 -5.53 23.56 -11.00
N PHE A 17 -4.31 24.06 -10.81
CA PHE A 17 -3.97 24.93 -9.68
C PHE A 17 -4.33 26.38 -10.03
N THR A 18 -5.30 26.95 -9.33
CA THR A 18 -5.51 28.40 -9.27
C THR A 18 -4.81 28.94 -8.03
N SER A 19 -3.73 29.68 -8.19
CA SER A 19 -3.14 30.49 -7.12
C SER A 19 -3.64 31.92 -7.27
N CYS A 20 -4.44 32.38 -6.30
CA CYS A 20 -4.75 33.80 -6.15
C CYS A 20 -3.53 34.54 -5.60
N GLU A 21 -3.16 35.63 -6.26
CA GLU A 21 -2.23 36.65 -5.78
C GLU A 21 -2.68 37.24 -4.43
N LYS A 22 -1.71 37.45 -3.55
CA LYS A 22 -1.71 38.59 -2.62
C LYS A 22 -0.32 39.20 -2.58
N ASP A 23 -0.26 40.44 -3.02
CA ASP A 23 0.88 41.35 -2.94
C ASP A 23 1.49 41.42 -1.53
N SER A 24 2.81 41.35 -1.45
CA SER A 24 3.54 42.05 -0.39
C SER A 24 4.72 42.82 -0.96
N LYS A 25 4.62 44.15 -0.83
CA LYS A 25 5.70 45.10 -1.07
C LYS A 25 6.74 44.92 0.05
N ASN A 26 7.88 44.32 -0.26
CA ASN A 26 9.15 44.61 0.41
C ASN A 26 10.32 44.14 -0.47
N GLY A 27 11.23 45.07 -0.75
CA GLY A 27 12.30 44.96 -1.73
C GLY A 27 13.43 44.01 -1.33
N ASN A 28 13.20 42.71 -1.48
CA ASN A 28 14.25 41.74 -1.75
C ASN A 28 13.91 41.09 -3.10
N LYS A 29 14.76 41.29 -4.12
CA LYS A 29 14.65 40.58 -5.41
C LYS A 29 15.01 39.10 -5.20
N ASN A 30 14.18 38.36 -4.48
CA ASN A 30 14.22 36.90 -4.50
C ASN A 30 13.36 36.47 -5.68
N SER A 31 13.90 36.53 -6.91
CA SER A 31 13.30 35.79 -8.01
C SER A 31 13.27 34.32 -7.60
N LYS A 32 12.06 33.75 -7.44
CA LYS A 32 11.91 32.30 -7.21
C LYS A 32 12.67 31.55 -8.30
N GLU A 33 13.58 30.65 -7.96
CA GLU A 33 14.32 29.87 -8.94
C GLU A 33 13.38 29.01 -9.79
N PHE A 34 13.73 28.78 -11.06
CA PHE A 34 13.05 27.81 -11.92
C PHE A 34 13.53 26.41 -11.54
N ILE A 35 12.66 25.59 -10.93
CA ILE A 35 13.03 24.26 -10.44
C ILE A 35 12.69 23.20 -11.49
N VAL A 36 13.62 22.28 -11.71
CA VAL A 36 13.47 21.16 -12.65
C VAL A 36 13.73 19.82 -11.94
N ALA A 37 12.86 18.83 -12.15
CA ALA A 37 12.97 17.48 -11.59
C ALA A 37 12.36 16.43 -12.53
N PHE A 38 12.83 15.19 -12.50
CA PHE A 38 12.08 14.07 -13.07
C PHE A 38 10.73 13.90 -12.35
N GLU A 39 9.71 13.47 -13.09
CA GLU A 39 8.40 13.11 -12.51
C GLU A 39 8.51 11.87 -11.61
N GLU A 40 9.43 10.97 -11.94
CA GLU A 40 9.68 9.72 -11.23
C GLU A 40 11.19 9.45 -11.11
N GLN A 41 11.62 8.73 -10.08
CA GLN A 41 13.04 8.35 -9.90
C GLN A 41 13.40 7.04 -10.60
N SER A 42 12.42 6.21 -10.94
CA SER A 42 12.70 4.96 -11.67
C SER A 42 11.50 4.41 -12.39
N ILE A 43 11.73 3.49 -13.31
CA ILE A 43 10.70 2.64 -13.90
C ILE A 43 11.29 1.25 -14.09
N GLY A 44 10.47 0.21 -13.89
CA GLY A 44 10.86 -1.14 -14.24
C GLY A 44 10.92 -1.30 -15.76
N TYR A 45 12.00 -1.86 -16.30
CA TYR A 45 12.12 -2.16 -17.72
C TYR A 45 11.02 -3.10 -18.21
N SER A 46 10.52 -3.99 -17.33
CA SER A 46 9.37 -4.86 -17.59
C SER A 46 8.06 -4.10 -17.86
N GLU A 47 7.96 -2.84 -17.44
CA GLU A 47 6.79 -1.99 -17.69
C GLU A 47 6.82 -1.32 -19.07
N ILE A 48 7.92 -1.49 -19.82
CA ILE A 48 8.15 -0.85 -21.11
C ILE A 48 8.13 -1.91 -22.20
N GLU A 49 6.98 -2.30 -22.74
CA GLU A 49 6.95 -3.35 -23.79
C GLU A 49 7.62 -2.93 -25.11
N LYS A 50 7.51 -1.65 -25.47
CA LYS A 50 8.07 -1.09 -26.71
C LYS A 50 8.79 0.22 -26.45
N SER A 51 8.08 1.16 -25.83
CA SER A 51 8.62 2.47 -25.52
C SER A 51 7.82 3.13 -24.41
N LYS A 52 8.46 4.02 -23.66
CA LYS A 52 7.83 4.81 -22.60
C LYS A 52 8.33 6.25 -22.69
N GLU A 53 7.41 7.20 -22.56
CA GLU A 53 7.75 8.60 -22.37
C GLU A 53 8.20 8.82 -20.92
N LEU A 54 9.41 9.37 -20.73
CA LEU A 54 9.94 9.75 -19.43
C LEU A 54 9.86 11.27 -19.27
N THR A 55 9.19 11.72 -18.21
CA THR A 55 8.81 13.12 -18.00
C THR A 55 9.72 13.85 -17.02
N ILE A 56 9.98 15.12 -17.29
CA ILE A 56 10.65 16.09 -16.42
C ILE A 56 9.68 17.25 -16.20
N VAL A 57 9.39 17.59 -14.94
CA VAL A 57 8.42 18.61 -14.54
C VAL A 57 9.11 19.90 -14.12
N PHE A 58 8.43 21.03 -14.34
CA PHE A 58 8.90 22.37 -13.98
C PHE A 58 8.06 22.96 -12.84
N SER A 59 8.65 23.76 -11.96
CA SER A 59 7.92 24.42 -10.85
C SER A 59 6.92 25.48 -11.30
N GLU A 60 7.07 26.00 -12.50
CA GLU A 60 6.22 27.01 -13.12
C GLU A 60 6.33 26.88 -14.65
N PRO A 61 5.37 27.45 -15.42
CA PRO A 61 5.50 27.51 -16.88
C PRO A 61 6.78 28.24 -17.32
N ALA A 62 7.51 27.68 -18.29
CA ALA A 62 8.70 28.31 -18.84
C ALA A 62 8.35 29.68 -19.46
N LEU A 63 9.14 30.70 -19.17
CA LEU A 63 8.97 32.08 -19.66
C LEU A 63 9.63 32.30 -21.03
N ALA A 64 10.53 31.41 -21.43
CA ALA A 64 11.20 31.37 -22.72
C ALA A 64 11.52 29.93 -23.13
N ASP A 65 12.02 29.75 -24.34
CA ASP A 65 12.53 28.47 -24.81
C ASP A 65 13.85 28.12 -24.10
N GLY A 66 14.16 26.84 -24.02
CA GLY A 66 15.38 26.34 -23.38
C GLY A 66 15.64 24.87 -23.68
N SER A 67 16.63 24.28 -22.99
CA SER A 67 16.89 22.85 -23.09
C SER A 67 17.45 22.25 -21.80
N LEU A 68 17.33 20.93 -21.68
CA LEU A 68 17.91 20.11 -20.64
C LEU A 68 19.03 19.26 -21.24
N GLU A 69 20.14 19.13 -20.53
CA GLU A 69 21.17 18.13 -20.83
C GLU A 69 21.10 17.05 -19.74
N LEU A 70 20.86 15.81 -20.17
CA LEU A 70 20.87 14.65 -19.30
C LEU A 70 22.09 13.78 -19.61
N MET A 71 22.87 13.42 -18.60
CA MET A 71 23.93 12.44 -18.74
C MET A 71 23.35 11.03 -18.61
N MET A 72 23.53 10.21 -19.64
CA MET A 72 23.10 8.81 -19.67
C MET A 72 24.26 7.89 -19.27
N THR A 73 24.05 7.09 -18.22
CA THR A 73 25.02 6.10 -17.73
C THR A 73 24.40 4.71 -17.77
N PRO A 74 24.61 3.93 -18.84
CA PRO A 74 24.19 2.53 -18.87
C PRO A 74 25.14 1.65 -18.05
N SER A 75 24.59 0.70 -17.30
CA SER A 75 25.37 -0.33 -16.60
C SER A 75 24.89 -1.71 -17.06
N LYS A 76 25.80 -2.48 -17.67
CA LYS A 76 25.53 -3.78 -18.32
C LYS A 76 24.46 -3.76 -19.42
N ALA A 77 23.83 -2.62 -19.67
CA ALA A 77 22.97 -2.33 -20.81
C ALA A 77 23.80 -1.70 -21.95
N LYS A 78 23.37 -1.90 -23.20
CA LYS A 78 24.02 -1.38 -24.40
C LYS A 78 23.04 -0.51 -25.20
N TYR A 79 23.44 0.73 -25.50
CA TYR A 79 22.65 1.63 -26.36
C TYR A 79 22.59 1.08 -27.80
N ASP A 80 21.43 1.25 -28.45
CA ASP A 80 21.05 0.69 -29.76
C ASP A 80 21.04 -0.83 -29.87
N VAL A 81 21.24 -1.54 -28.76
CA VAL A 81 21.12 -3.01 -28.68
C VAL A 81 20.04 -3.39 -27.67
N ASP A 82 20.17 -2.94 -26.43
CA ASP A 82 19.21 -3.18 -25.37
C ASP A 82 18.14 -2.08 -25.30
N PHE A 83 18.51 -0.84 -25.59
CA PHE A 83 17.59 0.30 -25.54
C PHE A 83 18.07 1.44 -26.43
N SER A 84 17.17 2.36 -26.78
CA SER A 84 17.53 3.63 -27.43
C SER A 84 16.65 4.77 -26.90
N THR A 85 16.95 6.01 -27.28
CA THR A 85 16.14 7.17 -26.89
C THR A 85 15.76 8.04 -28.08
N VAL A 86 14.68 8.82 -27.94
CA VAL A 86 14.35 9.93 -28.84
C VAL A 86 14.14 11.19 -28.00
N PRO A 87 14.98 12.25 -28.18
CA PRO A 87 16.09 12.35 -29.12
C PRO A 87 17.22 11.32 -28.89
N ALA A 88 18.03 11.07 -29.91
CA ALA A 88 19.20 10.20 -29.78
C ALA A 88 20.29 10.90 -28.95
N THR A 89 21.03 10.15 -28.14
CA THR A 89 22.15 10.69 -27.36
C THR A 89 23.34 11.03 -28.25
N LYS A 90 24.08 12.10 -27.92
CA LYS A 90 25.39 12.42 -28.48
C LYS A 90 26.42 12.33 -27.36
N GLU A 91 27.42 11.46 -27.52
CA GLU A 91 28.49 11.29 -26.51
C GLU A 91 27.93 11.13 -25.09
N THR A 92 26.94 10.24 -24.93
CA THR A 92 26.17 9.97 -23.69
C THR A 92 25.32 11.12 -23.12
N ILE A 93 25.30 12.29 -23.76
CA ILE A 93 24.41 13.39 -23.40
C ILE A 93 23.14 13.34 -24.25
N LEU A 94 21.99 13.37 -23.57
CA LEU A 94 20.68 13.56 -24.16
C LEU A 94 20.25 15.02 -24.01
N THR A 95 20.00 15.71 -25.13
CA THR A 95 19.52 17.10 -25.11
C THR A 95 18.02 17.15 -25.42
N ILE A 96 17.24 17.69 -24.49
CA ILE A 96 15.78 17.77 -24.59
C ILE A 96 15.37 19.24 -24.67
N PRO A 97 14.78 19.71 -25.78
CA PRO A 97 14.28 21.07 -25.88
C PRO A 97 12.95 21.25 -25.13
N PHE A 98 12.71 22.44 -24.62
CA PHE A 98 11.38 22.88 -24.17
C PHE A 98 11.10 24.30 -24.66
N ILE A 99 9.81 24.60 -24.82
CA ILE A 99 9.35 25.90 -25.35
C ILE A 99 8.74 26.77 -24.25
N LYS A 100 8.63 28.06 -24.52
CA LYS A 100 7.88 29.00 -23.69
C LYS A 100 6.46 28.47 -23.43
N GLY A 101 6.02 28.57 -22.17
CA GLY A 101 4.75 28.10 -21.67
C GLY A 101 4.74 26.63 -21.26
N ALA A 102 5.78 25.85 -21.58
CA ALA A 102 5.86 24.46 -21.18
C ALA A 102 5.93 24.33 -19.66
N THR A 103 5.19 23.36 -19.11
CA THR A 103 5.22 22.98 -17.69
C THR A 103 6.01 21.69 -17.45
N LYS A 104 6.45 21.04 -18.54
CA LYS A 104 7.22 19.80 -18.55
C LYS A 104 8.02 19.66 -19.85
N ALA A 105 9.04 18.80 -19.81
CA ALA A 105 9.75 18.26 -20.97
C ALA A 105 9.73 16.73 -20.90
N SER A 106 10.00 16.06 -22.03
CA SER A 106 10.02 14.60 -22.06
C SER A 106 10.96 14.07 -23.14
N PHE A 107 11.34 12.81 -23.00
CA PHE A 107 12.01 12.03 -24.03
C PHE A 107 11.43 10.62 -24.07
N MET A 108 11.53 9.98 -25.23
CA MET A 108 11.14 8.58 -25.36
C MET A 108 12.30 7.67 -25.02
N PHE A 109 12.04 6.68 -24.18
CA PHE A 109 12.89 5.51 -23.97
C PHE A 109 12.30 4.36 -24.79
N ASN A 110 13.09 3.73 -25.65
CA ASN A 110 12.69 2.58 -26.44
C ASN A 110 13.31 1.31 -25.88
N ASN A 111 12.48 0.29 -25.66
CA ASN A 111 12.89 -1.06 -25.32
C ASN A 111 13.16 -1.85 -26.60
N LEU A 112 14.38 -2.39 -26.74
CA LEU A 112 14.79 -3.18 -27.91
C LEU A 112 14.90 -4.69 -27.61
N ILE A 113 14.77 -5.08 -26.34
CA ILE A 113 14.94 -6.48 -25.90
C ILE A 113 13.78 -6.92 -24.99
N PHE A 114 12.53 -6.66 -25.36
CA PHE A 114 11.38 -7.14 -24.58
C PHE A 114 11.00 -8.59 -24.94
N PRO A 115 10.79 -9.49 -23.95
CA PRO A 115 11.15 -9.37 -22.53
C PRO A 115 12.67 -9.45 -22.34
N HIS A 116 13.18 -8.80 -21.29
CA HIS A 116 14.63 -8.70 -21.07
C HIS A 116 15.30 -10.05 -20.83
N ASP A 117 16.55 -10.15 -21.28
CA ASP A 117 17.42 -11.32 -21.14
C ASP A 117 18.02 -11.46 -19.72
N ARG A 118 18.23 -10.34 -19.03
CA ARG A 118 18.85 -10.27 -17.70
C ARG A 118 18.27 -9.13 -16.86
N THR A 119 18.18 -9.37 -15.56
CA THR A 119 17.64 -8.40 -14.59
C THR A 119 18.69 -7.41 -14.09
N ASP A 120 19.99 -7.65 -14.28
CA ASP A 120 21.06 -6.82 -13.71
C ASP A 120 21.47 -5.61 -14.57
N LYS A 121 20.72 -5.32 -15.63
CA LYS A 121 20.93 -4.16 -16.51
C LYS A 121 20.27 -2.91 -15.91
N THR A 122 20.90 -1.75 -16.07
CA THR A 122 20.28 -0.46 -15.72
C THR A 122 20.69 0.64 -16.70
N VAL A 123 19.84 1.66 -16.81
CA VAL A 123 20.16 2.90 -17.50
C VAL A 123 19.80 4.06 -16.59
N GLN A 124 20.80 4.84 -16.19
CA GLN A 124 20.62 6.03 -15.37
C GLN A 124 20.65 7.30 -16.23
N TYR A 125 19.81 8.27 -15.88
CA TYR A 125 19.79 9.62 -16.45
C TYR A 125 19.92 10.64 -15.32
N ASP A 126 20.93 11.49 -15.40
CA ASP A 126 21.18 12.58 -14.45
C ASP A 126 20.88 13.91 -15.15
N ILE A 127 20.09 14.79 -14.53
CA ILE A 127 19.97 16.18 -15.01
C ILE A 127 21.28 16.88 -14.66
N VAL A 128 22.11 17.14 -15.67
CA VAL A 128 23.43 17.76 -15.46
C VAL A 128 23.42 19.25 -15.74
N LYS A 129 22.49 19.71 -16.59
CA LYS A 129 22.39 21.12 -16.94
C LYS A 129 21.00 21.49 -17.42
N VAL A 130 20.59 22.71 -17.10
CA VAL A 130 19.41 23.37 -17.68
C VAL A 130 19.89 24.63 -18.38
N ASN A 131 19.80 24.65 -19.70
CA ASN A 131 20.11 25.81 -20.51
C ASN A 131 18.89 26.73 -20.59
N TYR A 132 18.81 27.68 -19.66
CA TYR A 132 17.69 28.61 -19.54
C TYR A 132 18.20 29.98 -19.10
N SER A 133 18.08 30.99 -19.96
CA SER A 133 18.78 32.27 -19.80
C SER A 133 17.97 33.37 -19.11
N VAL A 134 16.66 33.16 -18.94
CA VAL A 134 15.74 34.20 -18.45
C VAL A 134 15.48 34.15 -16.95
N LYS A 135 15.98 33.12 -16.25
CA LYS A 135 15.82 32.95 -14.81
C LYS A 135 16.93 32.07 -14.24
N ASP A 136 17.28 32.28 -12.98
CA ASP A 136 18.12 31.35 -12.23
C ASP A 136 17.44 29.98 -12.13
N VAL A 137 18.21 28.92 -12.35
CA VAL A 137 17.72 27.54 -12.35
C VAL A 137 18.23 26.78 -11.14
N SER A 138 17.37 25.92 -10.60
CA SER A 138 17.71 24.97 -9.55
C SER A 138 17.30 23.56 -9.96
N ILE A 139 18.20 22.59 -9.82
CA ILE A 139 17.83 21.19 -9.93
C ILE A 139 17.53 20.70 -8.51
N GLN A 140 16.25 20.59 -8.17
CA GLN A 140 15.79 20.18 -6.85
C GLN A 140 14.70 19.11 -6.99
N GLY A 141 14.59 18.22 -6.01
CA GLY A 141 13.72 17.04 -6.13
C GLY A 141 14.47 15.88 -6.78
N TYR A 142 13.85 15.22 -7.77
CA TYR A 142 14.44 14.07 -8.45
C TYR A 142 15.37 14.52 -9.57
N ASN A 143 16.66 14.56 -9.29
CA ASN A 143 17.70 14.90 -10.26
C ASN A 143 18.25 13.68 -11.01
N ILE A 144 17.84 12.46 -10.63
CA ILE A 144 18.25 11.18 -11.21
C ILE A 144 17.01 10.34 -11.50
N MET A 145 17.00 9.70 -12.68
CA MET A 145 16.01 8.70 -13.10
C MET A 145 16.73 7.42 -13.54
N VAL A 146 16.29 6.25 -13.06
CA VAL A 146 16.85 4.95 -13.48
C VAL A 146 15.79 4.08 -14.12
N VAL A 147 16.02 3.68 -15.37
CA VAL A 147 15.33 2.54 -15.98
C VAL A 147 16.07 1.28 -15.52
N SER A 148 15.44 0.54 -14.61
CA SER A 148 16.04 -0.64 -13.98
C SER A 148 15.41 -1.90 -14.56
N PHE A 149 16.24 -2.86 -14.95
CA PHE A 149 15.79 -4.20 -15.32
C PHE A 149 15.55 -5.07 -14.07
N ASP A 150 15.93 -4.52 -12.91
CA ASP A 150 15.62 -4.97 -11.56
C ASP A 150 14.57 -4.05 -10.92
N THR A 151 14.12 -4.43 -9.74
CA THR A 151 13.47 -3.64 -8.70
C THR A 151 13.67 -2.10 -8.79
N ALA A 152 12.57 -1.35 -8.77
CA ALA A 152 12.53 0.11 -8.77
C ALA A 152 13.42 0.75 -7.69
N ILE A 153 14.11 1.84 -8.04
CA ILE A 153 15.03 2.55 -7.13
C ILE A 153 14.30 3.43 -6.10
N GLY A 154 13.00 3.63 -6.23
CA GLY A 154 12.23 4.56 -5.41
C GLY A 154 11.32 5.49 -6.19
N GLY A 155 10.59 6.31 -5.44
CA GLY A 155 9.71 7.35 -5.95
C GLY A 155 8.69 7.76 -4.90
N VAL A 156 7.64 8.44 -5.37
CA VAL A 156 6.49 8.84 -4.57
C VAL A 156 5.27 8.10 -5.04
N LEU A 157 4.54 7.49 -4.12
CA LEU A 157 3.28 6.80 -4.38
C LEU A 157 2.17 7.39 -3.53
N SER A 158 0.96 7.39 -4.09
CA SER A 158 -0.24 7.96 -3.47
C SER A 158 -1.38 6.94 -3.41
N PRO A 159 -1.38 6.01 -2.44
CA PRO A 159 -2.44 4.99 -2.31
C PRO A 159 -3.82 5.64 -2.12
N LEU A 160 -4.78 5.34 -2.98
CA LEU A 160 -6.12 5.91 -2.91
C LEU A 160 -7.04 5.06 -2.03
N LEU A 161 -7.19 5.43 -0.76
CA LEU A 161 -8.00 4.67 0.22
C LEU A 161 -9.52 4.86 0.06
N GLY A 162 -9.96 5.77 -0.81
CA GLY A 162 -11.39 6.06 -1.02
C GLY A 162 -11.92 7.21 -0.17
N GLY A 163 -11.04 8.11 0.28
CA GLY A 163 -11.40 9.31 1.04
C GLY A 163 -11.63 9.04 2.53
N PRO A 164 -12.39 9.91 3.23
CA PRO A 164 -12.59 9.78 4.67
C PRO A 164 -13.24 8.48 5.14
N SER A 165 -13.98 7.78 4.26
CA SER A 165 -14.52 6.45 4.54
C SER A 165 -13.46 5.35 4.56
N GLN A 166 -12.31 5.58 3.92
CA GLN A 166 -11.24 4.60 3.72
C GLN A 166 -11.77 3.25 3.22
N SER A 167 -12.68 3.26 2.25
CA SER A 167 -13.36 2.06 1.73
C SER A 167 -12.43 1.03 1.09
N LYS A 168 -11.16 1.36 0.83
CA LYS A 168 -10.22 0.48 0.14
C LYS A 168 -9.06 0.03 1.03
N GLN A 169 -8.64 -1.20 0.79
CA GLN A 169 -7.29 -1.69 1.06
C GLN A 169 -6.44 -1.47 -0.19
N VAL A 170 -5.25 -0.89 -0.06
CA VAL A 170 -4.35 -0.70 -1.20
C VAL A 170 -3.06 -1.45 -0.95
N TYR A 171 -2.88 -2.56 -1.66
CA TYR A 171 -1.63 -3.32 -1.67
C TYR A 171 -0.62 -2.63 -2.56
N VAL A 172 0.63 -2.52 -2.11
CA VAL A 172 1.68 -1.76 -2.78
C VAL A 172 2.91 -2.64 -2.97
N ASP A 173 3.37 -2.78 -4.21
CA ASP A 173 4.66 -3.39 -4.58
C ASP A 173 5.69 -2.27 -4.72
N LEU A 174 6.65 -2.20 -3.79
CA LEU A 174 7.69 -1.16 -3.81
C LEU A 174 8.64 -1.39 -4.99
N GLY A 175 8.99 -2.64 -5.27
CA GLY A 175 9.89 -3.00 -6.35
C GLY A 175 9.27 -2.83 -7.73
N GLY A 176 7.98 -3.09 -7.86
CA GLY A 176 7.24 -2.93 -9.12
C GLY A 176 6.48 -1.61 -9.26
N LYS A 177 6.57 -0.68 -8.29
CA LYS A 177 5.80 0.58 -8.25
C LYS A 177 4.29 0.43 -8.43
N ALA A 178 3.76 -0.75 -8.15
CA ALA A 178 2.37 -1.08 -8.44
C ALA A 178 1.50 -0.89 -7.20
N MET A 179 0.27 -0.43 -7.41
CA MET A 179 -0.76 -0.32 -6.38
C MET A 179 -2.02 -1.05 -6.81
N TYR A 180 -2.55 -1.90 -5.94
CA TYR A 180 -3.71 -2.74 -6.19
C TYR A 180 -4.81 -2.39 -5.18
N PRO A 181 -5.75 -1.50 -5.54
CA PRO A 181 -6.86 -1.13 -4.67
C PRO A 181 -7.95 -2.22 -4.67
N VAL A 182 -8.42 -2.60 -3.50
CA VAL A 182 -9.51 -3.56 -3.29
C VAL A 182 -10.50 -2.99 -2.28
N GLN A 183 -11.81 -3.20 -2.49
CA GLN A 183 -12.83 -2.81 -1.52
C GLN A 183 -12.66 -3.63 -0.24
N ARG A 184 -12.55 -2.97 0.91
CA ARG A 184 -12.19 -3.65 2.15
C ARG A 184 -13.28 -4.54 2.71
N ASP A 185 -14.54 -4.37 2.27
CA ASP A 185 -15.69 -5.22 2.58
C ASP A 185 -16.01 -6.26 1.49
N SER A 186 -15.11 -6.46 0.53
CA SER A 186 -15.26 -7.48 -0.53
C SER A 186 -14.93 -8.91 -0.09
N TRP A 187 -14.36 -9.09 1.11
CA TRP A 187 -13.97 -10.37 1.68
C TRP A 187 -14.19 -10.41 3.19
N ASP A 188 -14.26 -11.61 3.75
CA ASP A 188 -14.62 -11.85 5.16
C ASP A 188 -13.63 -12.77 5.86
N LEU A 189 -13.33 -13.91 5.24
CA LEU A 189 -12.41 -14.92 5.77
C LEU A 189 -11.24 -15.12 4.82
N ALA A 190 -10.03 -15.22 5.37
CA ALA A 190 -8.81 -15.49 4.62
C ALA A 190 -8.19 -16.82 5.09
N PHE A 191 -8.15 -17.80 4.20
CA PHE A 191 -7.68 -19.16 4.45
C PHE A 191 -6.21 -19.28 4.07
N TYR A 192 -5.35 -19.61 5.05
CA TYR A 192 -3.91 -19.64 4.83
C TYR A 192 -3.51 -20.72 3.82
N SER A 193 -2.66 -20.34 2.86
CA SER A 193 -2.33 -21.17 1.69
C SER A 193 -1.08 -22.03 1.84
N ASP A 194 -0.25 -21.79 2.87
CA ASP A 194 0.96 -22.56 3.09
C ASP A 194 0.69 -23.81 3.95
N THR A 195 1.66 -24.30 4.72
CA THR A 195 1.57 -25.56 5.48
C THR A 195 0.46 -25.59 6.53
N ASP A 196 0.27 -24.50 7.27
CA ASP A 196 -0.63 -24.48 8.42
C ASP A 196 -2.10 -24.39 8.02
N TYR A 197 -3.00 -24.82 8.92
CA TYR A 197 -4.44 -24.74 8.71
C TYR A 197 -5.04 -23.66 9.60
N ARG A 198 -4.97 -22.41 9.13
CA ARG A 198 -5.32 -21.20 9.87
C ARG A 198 -6.25 -20.33 9.04
N VAL A 199 -7.23 -19.73 9.71
CA VAL A 199 -8.22 -18.84 9.09
C VAL A 199 -8.14 -17.49 9.80
N LYS A 200 -8.06 -16.43 9.02
CA LYS A 200 -8.08 -15.05 9.50
C LYS A 200 -9.41 -14.38 9.23
N LEU A 201 -9.78 -13.49 10.12
CA LEU A 201 -10.89 -12.56 9.98
C LEU A 201 -10.45 -11.32 9.22
N ASN A 202 -11.41 -10.67 8.54
CA ASN A 202 -11.18 -9.35 8.00
C ASN A 202 -11.21 -8.28 9.10
N GLY A 203 -10.04 -8.05 9.71
CA GLY A 203 -9.87 -6.99 10.70
C GLY A 203 -10.09 -5.57 10.17
N SER A 204 -10.03 -5.34 8.85
CA SER A 204 -10.21 -3.98 8.29
C SER A 204 -11.65 -3.47 8.36
N ILE A 205 -12.60 -4.37 8.56
CA ILE A 205 -14.04 -4.08 8.72
C ILE A 205 -14.54 -4.45 10.13
N TYR A 206 -13.61 -4.67 11.06
CA TYR A 206 -13.89 -4.90 12.48
C TYR A 206 -14.69 -6.19 12.75
N MET A 207 -14.35 -7.27 12.03
CA MET A 207 -14.84 -8.62 12.36
C MET A 207 -14.25 -9.11 13.69
N ALA A 208 -15.03 -9.95 14.38
CA ALA A 208 -14.63 -10.65 15.60
C ALA A 208 -15.26 -12.05 15.61
N ALA A 209 -14.65 -13.00 16.30
CA ALA A 209 -15.18 -14.36 16.43
C ALA A 209 -14.98 -14.95 17.82
N SER A 210 -15.87 -15.86 18.21
CA SER A 210 -15.77 -16.61 19.46
C SER A 210 -16.09 -18.07 19.22
N ILE A 211 -15.31 -18.96 19.84
CA ILE A 211 -15.54 -20.39 19.82
C ILE A 211 -16.79 -20.75 20.63
N LEU A 212 -17.57 -21.71 20.14
CA LEU A 212 -18.72 -22.30 20.83
C LEU A 212 -18.39 -23.73 21.27
N SER A 213 -19.17 -24.28 22.21
CA SER A 213 -18.95 -25.63 22.73
C SER A 213 -19.33 -26.75 21.73
N SER A 214 -20.23 -26.44 20.79
CA SER A 214 -20.78 -27.38 19.80
C SER A 214 -19.82 -27.62 18.64
N THR A 215 -19.88 -28.82 18.06
CA THR A 215 -19.36 -29.16 16.71
C THR A 215 -20.47 -29.22 15.67
N ASP A 216 -21.73 -29.20 16.10
CA ASP A 216 -22.91 -29.24 15.25
C ASP A 216 -23.40 -27.82 15.01
N ILE A 217 -23.18 -27.32 13.79
CA ILE A 217 -23.54 -25.96 13.38
C ILE A 217 -25.05 -25.77 13.29
N ASP A 218 -25.81 -26.80 12.94
CA ASP A 218 -27.25 -26.71 12.70
C ASP A 218 -28.05 -26.58 14.01
N LYS A 219 -27.44 -26.96 15.14
CA LYS A 219 -28.02 -26.82 16.48
C LYS A 219 -27.90 -25.42 17.08
N ILE A 220 -26.97 -24.59 16.61
CA ILE A 220 -26.77 -23.25 17.17
C ILE A 220 -27.89 -22.30 16.74
N LYS A 221 -28.46 -21.59 17.71
CA LYS A 221 -29.54 -20.61 17.56
C LYS A 221 -29.14 -19.24 18.12
N GLU A 222 -29.89 -18.21 17.73
CA GLU A 222 -29.74 -16.85 18.26
C GLU A 222 -29.71 -16.80 19.80
N THR A 223 -30.59 -17.55 20.46
CA THR A 223 -30.71 -17.60 21.92
C THR A 223 -29.47 -18.12 22.63
N ASP A 224 -28.67 -18.97 21.96
CA ASP A 224 -27.49 -19.59 22.54
C ASP A 224 -26.31 -18.61 22.63
N VAL A 225 -26.37 -17.51 21.86
CA VAL A 225 -25.26 -16.58 21.65
C VAL A 225 -25.57 -15.14 22.09
N THR A 226 -26.78 -14.85 22.58
CA THR A 226 -27.19 -13.51 23.02
C THR A 226 -26.19 -12.88 24.00
N GLY A 227 -25.71 -13.66 24.99
CA GLY A 227 -24.75 -13.19 25.99
C GLY A 227 -23.33 -12.93 25.45
N LEU A 228 -23.03 -13.40 24.23
CA LEU A 228 -21.74 -13.18 23.57
C LEU A 228 -21.75 -11.93 22.67
N LYS A 229 -22.90 -11.49 22.16
CA LYS A 229 -22.95 -10.40 21.16
C LYS A 229 -22.36 -9.08 21.66
N GLY A 230 -22.55 -8.77 22.94
CA GLY A 230 -21.93 -7.60 23.57
C GLY A 230 -20.41 -7.73 23.81
N LYS A 231 -19.87 -8.94 23.74
CA LYS A 231 -18.46 -9.25 23.98
C LYS A 231 -17.67 -9.47 22.68
N VAL A 232 -18.27 -10.07 21.66
CA VAL A 232 -17.62 -10.46 20.40
C VAL A 232 -17.73 -9.33 19.38
N GLN A 233 -17.07 -8.21 19.66
CA GLN A 233 -17.09 -7.02 18.80
C GLN A 233 -15.80 -6.21 19.01
N ILE A 234 -15.53 -5.20 18.19
CA ILE A 234 -14.35 -4.33 18.37
C ILE A 234 -14.72 -3.12 19.25
N GLY A 235 -13.78 -2.64 20.07
CA GLY A 235 -13.96 -1.37 20.79
C GLY A 235 -14.86 -1.48 22.02
N THR A 236 -14.85 -2.62 22.72
CA THR A 236 -15.63 -2.80 23.96
C THR A 236 -15.04 -2.08 25.17
N PHE A 237 -13.83 -1.53 25.05
CA PHE A 237 -13.04 -0.96 26.16
C PHE A 237 -12.81 -1.96 27.32
N ASP A 238 -12.83 -3.25 27.01
CA ASP A 238 -12.51 -4.36 27.90
C ASP A 238 -11.25 -5.07 27.39
N PRO A 239 -10.15 -5.14 28.18
CA PRO A 239 -8.95 -5.88 27.81
C PRO A 239 -9.19 -7.33 27.38
N ALA A 240 -10.17 -8.02 27.98
CA ALA A 240 -10.47 -9.42 27.69
C ALA A 240 -11.01 -9.62 26.27
N ASN A 241 -11.53 -8.56 25.63
CA ASN A 241 -12.08 -8.63 24.28
C ASN A 241 -11.04 -8.97 23.21
N VAL A 242 -9.74 -8.79 23.48
CA VAL A 242 -8.66 -9.19 22.57
C VAL A 242 -8.73 -10.68 22.20
N ALA A 243 -9.34 -11.52 23.05
CA ALA A 243 -9.56 -12.94 22.76
C ALA A 243 -10.46 -13.20 21.54
N TYR A 244 -11.23 -12.21 21.08
CA TYR A 244 -12.20 -12.36 19.98
C TYR A 244 -11.72 -11.81 18.63
N ILE A 245 -10.48 -11.34 18.56
CA ILE A 245 -9.90 -10.76 17.33
C ILE A 245 -8.70 -11.56 16.88
N ASP A 246 -8.33 -11.46 15.62
CA ASP A 246 -6.99 -11.85 15.21
C ASP A 246 -6.00 -10.88 15.84
N PHE A 247 -5.09 -11.39 16.66
CA PHE A 247 -4.15 -10.54 17.37
C PHE A 247 -3.31 -9.73 16.37
N PRO A 248 -3.19 -8.41 16.57
CA PRO A 248 -2.80 -7.50 15.49
C PRO A 248 -1.32 -7.57 15.14
N SER A 249 -0.50 -8.28 15.92
CA SER A 249 0.88 -8.54 15.51
C SER A 249 0.91 -9.27 14.18
N GLY A 250 0.00 -10.22 13.93
CA GLY A 250 -0.11 -11.02 12.70
C GLY A 250 0.46 -12.44 12.76
N TYR A 251 0.85 -12.94 13.94
CA TYR A 251 1.20 -14.35 14.11
C TYR A 251 -0.03 -15.24 13.93
N LEU A 252 0.09 -16.32 13.14
CA LEU A 252 -1.05 -17.19 12.79
C LEU A 252 -1.54 -17.99 13.99
N GLU A 253 -0.72 -18.16 15.01
CA GLU A 253 -1.03 -18.83 16.26
C GLU A 253 -2.03 -18.04 17.10
N SER A 254 -2.11 -16.74 16.86
CA SER A 254 -2.91 -15.78 17.63
C SER A 254 -4.16 -15.29 16.87
N THR A 255 -4.69 -16.10 15.97
CA THR A 255 -5.99 -15.87 15.31
C THR A 255 -7.16 -16.17 16.26
N ALA A 256 -8.28 -15.47 16.10
CA ALA A 256 -9.50 -15.73 16.90
C ALA A 256 -10.08 -17.12 16.61
N ILE A 257 -9.97 -17.57 15.36
CA ILE A 257 -10.27 -18.94 14.96
C ILE A 257 -9.02 -19.77 15.20
N SER A 258 -9.13 -20.81 16.02
CA SER A 258 -8.00 -21.69 16.35
C SER A 258 -7.54 -22.47 15.13
N GLU A 259 -6.36 -23.10 15.22
CA GLU A 259 -5.89 -24.02 14.19
C GLU A 259 -6.96 -25.08 13.89
N ILE A 260 -7.29 -25.24 12.61
CA ILE A 260 -8.23 -26.27 12.18
C ILE A 260 -7.51 -27.61 12.34
N LYS A 261 -8.03 -28.50 13.18
CA LYS A 261 -7.43 -29.80 13.49
C LYS A 261 -7.74 -30.84 12.43
N LEU A 262 -6.94 -31.90 12.41
CA LEU A 262 -7.11 -33.02 11.48
C LEU A 262 -8.42 -33.78 11.74
N SER A 263 -8.77 -33.98 13.01
CA SER A 263 -10.03 -34.62 13.38
C SER A 263 -11.18 -33.62 13.37
N ASP A 264 -12.26 -33.95 12.67
CA ASP A 264 -13.43 -33.09 12.58
C ASP A 264 -14.07 -32.78 13.95
N ILE A 265 -14.04 -33.73 14.89
CA ILE A 265 -14.67 -33.56 16.21
C ILE A 265 -13.94 -32.55 17.09
N GLU A 266 -12.69 -32.24 16.78
CA GLU A 266 -11.91 -31.21 17.46
C GLU A 266 -12.23 -29.79 16.92
N ASN A 267 -12.83 -29.70 15.74
CA ASN A 267 -13.17 -28.45 15.08
C ASN A 267 -14.56 -27.96 15.51
N LYS A 268 -14.59 -26.95 16.36
CA LYS A 268 -15.81 -26.36 16.93
C LYS A 268 -16.48 -25.35 16.00
N VAL A 269 -17.75 -25.08 16.29
CA VAL A 269 -18.50 -23.99 15.67
C VAL A 269 -18.04 -22.66 16.28
N TYR A 270 -17.97 -21.62 15.47
CA TYR A 270 -17.67 -20.25 15.87
C TYR A 270 -18.86 -19.34 15.60
N LEU A 271 -19.13 -18.44 16.55
CA LEU A 271 -19.93 -17.25 16.33
C LEU A 271 -19.03 -16.19 15.67
N VAL A 272 -19.50 -15.58 14.58
CA VAL A 272 -18.75 -14.55 13.85
C VAL A 272 -19.59 -13.29 13.75
N ASN A 273 -19.03 -12.18 14.24
CA ASN A 273 -19.49 -10.83 13.96
C ASN A 273 -18.92 -10.41 12.60
N LEU A 274 -19.79 -10.11 11.64
CA LEU A 274 -19.39 -9.73 10.28
C LEU A 274 -18.89 -8.29 10.15
N GLY A 275 -18.82 -7.57 11.28
CA GLY A 275 -18.31 -6.22 11.34
C GLY A 275 -19.25 -5.21 10.68
N PHE A 276 -18.67 -4.23 10.00
CA PHE A 276 -19.40 -3.10 9.45
C PHE A 276 -19.10 -2.88 7.98
N LYS A 277 -20.06 -2.32 7.24
CA LYS A 277 -19.78 -1.73 5.92
C LYS A 277 -18.81 -0.54 6.07
N PRO A 278 -18.10 -0.12 5.01
CA PRO A 278 -17.41 1.16 5.01
C PRO A 278 -18.39 2.30 5.32
N GLY A 279 -17.90 3.33 6.02
CA GLY A 279 -18.72 4.48 6.40
C GLY A 279 -18.85 5.52 5.27
N SER A 280 -19.14 6.76 5.65
CA SER A 280 -19.38 7.86 4.71
C SER A 280 -18.13 8.73 4.45
N ASN A 281 -18.08 9.33 3.26
CA ASN A 281 -17.11 10.39 2.93
C ASN A 281 -17.57 11.78 3.38
N ASP A 282 -18.86 11.93 3.72
CA ASP A 282 -19.43 13.20 4.19
C ASP A 282 -19.11 13.40 5.68
N VAL A 283 -17.92 13.93 5.96
CA VAL A 283 -17.43 14.23 7.30
C VAL A 283 -16.67 15.55 7.31
N ALA A 284 -16.52 16.14 8.49
CA ALA A 284 -15.67 17.32 8.68
C ALA A 284 -14.22 17.06 8.23
N LYS A 285 -13.55 18.10 7.73
CA LYS A 285 -12.13 18.05 7.34
C LYS A 285 -11.26 17.55 8.49
N GLY A 286 -10.25 16.74 8.15
CA GLY A 286 -9.37 16.08 9.11
C GLY A 286 -10.00 14.91 9.88
N SER A 287 -11.29 14.60 9.66
CA SER A 287 -11.98 13.46 10.29
C SER A 287 -12.13 12.29 9.32
N VAL A 288 -12.54 11.14 9.85
CA VAL A 288 -12.89 9.93 9.10
C VAL A 288 -14.18 9.36 9.64
N ASN A 289 -14.91 8.64 8.78
CA ASN A 289 -16.00 7.76 9.19
C ASN A 289 -15.79 6.41 8.52
N VAL A 290 -15.08 5.52 9.21
CA VAL A 290 -14.66 4.22 8.68
C VAL A 290 -15.63 3.09 8.95
N THR A 291 -16.80 3.35 9.54
CA THR A 291 -17.81 2.32 9.85
C THR A 291 -19.21 2.81 9.49
N GLY A 292 -19.91 2.04 8.68
CA GLY A 292 -21.32 2.21 8.35
C GLY A 292 -22.18 1.18 9.08
N ASP A 293 -23.19 0.65 8.38
CA ASP A 293 -24.14 -0.32 8.94
C ASP A 293 -23.45 -1.61 9.40
N SER A 294 -23.99 -2.20 10.47
CA SER A 294 -23.61 -3.56 10.88
C SER A 294 -23.96 -4.56 9.80
N ARG A 295 -23.07 -5.53 9.57
CA ARG A 295 -23.24 -6.62 8.62
C ARG A 295 -23.87 -7.87 9.25
N GLY A 296 -24.19 -7.82 10.55
CA GLY A 296 -24.84 -8.91 11.26
C GLY A 296 -23.88 -10.02 11.70
N TRP A 297 -24.44 -11.23 11.86
CA TRP A 297 -23.77 -12.34 12.51
C TRP A 297 -23.94 -13.63 11.71
N LYS A 298 -22.94 -14.49 11.76
CA LYS A 298 -23.01 -15.87 11.22
C LYS A 298 -22.51 -16.88 12.22
N LYS A 299 -22.93 -18.12 12.04
CA LYS A 299 -22.27 -19.31 12.60
C LYS A 299 -21.41 -19.95 11.51
N ILE A 300 -20.19 -20.34 11.86
CA ILE A 300 -19.29 -21.04 10.94
C ILE A 300 -18.67 -22.26 11.62
N ARG A 301 -18.27 -23.25 10.84
CA ARG A 301 -17.36 -24.32 11.24
C ARG A 301 -16.41 -24.58 10.09
N VAL A 302 -15.13 -24.74 10.39
CA VAL A 302 -14.11 -24.99 9.36
C VAL A 302 -13.47 -26.33 9.63
N LEU A 303 -13.35 -27.15 8.59
CA LEU A 303 -12.77 -28.49 8.62
C LEU A 303 -11.62 -28.58 7.63
N ARG A 304 -10.71 -29.53 7.82
CA ARG A 304 -9.72 -29.87 6.77
C ARG A 304 -10.38 -30.77 5.74
N ARG A 305 -10.23 -30.46 4.46
CA ARG A 305 -10.64 -31.35 3.35
C ARG A 305 -9.61 -31.26 2.24
N ASP A 306 -9.24 -32.42 1.70
CA ASP A 306 -8.24 -32.55 0.64
C ASP A 306 -6.97 -31.74 0.96
N ASN A 307 -6.54 -30.86 0.04
CA ASN A 307 -5.42 -29.95 0.21
C ASN A 307 -5.87 -28.54 0.68
N GLY A 308 -6.88 -28.47 1.54
CA GLY A 308 -7.42 -27.19 1.99
C GLY A 308 -8.50 -27.32 3.05
N TYR A 309 -9.57 -26.56 2.90
CA TYR A 309 -10.59 -26.37 3.92
C TYR A 309 -11.98 -26.67 3.38
N LEU A 310 -12.88 -27.04 4.28
CA LEU A 310 -14.32 -26.99 4.05
C LEU A 310 -14.91 -25.99 5.04
N LEU A 311 -15.45 -24.91 4.50
CA LEU A 311 -16.19 -23.91 5.26
C LEU A 311 -17.66 -24.32 5.29
N GLN A 312 -18.17 -24.60 6.49
CA GLN A 312 -19.59 -24.69 6.80
C GLN A 312 -20.05 -23.36 7.36
N TYR A 313 -21.16 -22.80 6.88
CA TYR A 313 -21.67 -21.53 7.40
C TYR A 313 -23.18 -21.38 7.23
N ALA A 314 -23.81 -20.62 8.14
CA ALA A 314 -25.24 -20.34 8.13
C ALA A 314 -25.55 -19.03 8.86
N ASP A 315 -26.74 -18.47 8.64
CA ASP A 315 -27.27 -17.45 9.54
C ASP A 315 -27.67 -18.11 10.87
N LEU A 316 -27.72 -17.34 11.96
CA LEU A 316 -27.86 -17.90 13.31
C LEU A 316 -29.14 -18.72 13.52
N ASN A 317 -30.22 -18.40 12.81
CA ASN A 317 -31.50 -19.11 12.93
C ASN A 317 -31.75 -20.13 11.82
N ASP A 318 -30.83 -20.30 10.87
CA ASP A 318 -30.97 -21.33 9.84
C ASP A 318 -30.81 -22.72 10.44
N SER A 319 -31.67 -23.66 10.05
CA SER A 319 -31.62 -25.06 10.50
C SER A 319 -30.67 -25.94 9.70
N THR A 320 -30.07 -25.41 8.63
CA THR A 320 -29.11 -26.11 7.78
C THR A 320 -28.02 -25.14 7.35
N HIS A 321 -26.79 -25.62 7.19
CA HIS A 321 -25.66 -24.85 6.70
C HIS A 321 -25.43 -24.99 5.20
N LYS A 322 -24.68 -24.03 4.65
CA LYS A 322 -24.03 -24.11 3.35
C LYS A 322 -22.60 -24.63 3.52
N GLU A 323 -22.06 -25.22 2.46
CA GLU A 323 -20.68 -25.69 2.41
C GLU A 323 -19.93 -25.14 1.20
N VAL A 324 -18.66 -24.78 1.39
CA VAL A 324 -17.75 -24.39 0.32
C VAL A 324 -16.38 -25.02 0.55
N VAL A 325 -15.87 -25.72 -0.46
CA VAL A 325 -14.49 -26.21 -0.46
C VAL A 325 -13.55 -25.08 -0.86
N ILE A 326 -12.54 -24.82 -0.03
CA ILE A 326 -11.50 -23.81 -0.25
C ILE A 326 -10.18 -24.53 -0.48
N THR A 327 -9.73 -24.57 -1.73
CA THR A 327 -8.43 -25.17 -2.10
C THR A 327 -7.31 -24.17 -1.85
N LYS A 328 -6.22 -24.59 -1.20
CA LYS A 328 -5.05 -23.72 -0.98
C LYS A 328 -4.37 -23.37 -2.31
N ASN A 329 -3.78 -22.17 -2.38
CA ASN A 329 -3.01 -21.73 -3.54
C ASN A 329 -1.66 -21.14 -3.12
N SER A 330 -0.58 -21.90 -3.31
CA SER A 330 0.77 -21.54 -2.86
C SER A 330 1.35 -20.27 -3.49
N ALA A 331 0.75 -19.74 -4.56
CA ALA A 331 1.14 -18.47 -5.16
C ALA A 331 0.71 -17.24 -4.31
N TYR A 332 -0.24 -17.42 -3.39
CA TYR A 332 -0.80 -16.38 -2.52
C TYR A 332 -0.50 -16.70 -1.05
N ASN A 333 -0.65 -15.71 -0.16
CA ASN A 333 -0.60 -15.98 1.28
C ASN A 333 -1.93 -16.61 1.72
N PHE A 334 -3.05 -16.11 1.19
CA PHE A 334 -4.40 -16.57 1.53
C PHE A 334 -5.30 -16.72 0.30
N VAL A 335 -6.28 -17.61 0.43
CA VAL A 335 -7.47 -17.66 -0.42
C VAL A 335 -8.62 -17.02 0.35
N PHE A 336 -9.37 -16.13 -0.28
CA PHE A 336 -10.35 -15.30 0.39
C PHE A 336 -11.77 -15.74 0.06
N PHE A 337 -12.66 -15.68 1.05
CA PHE A 337 -14.09 -15.96 0.89
C PHE A 337 -14.91 -14.74 1.31
N SER A 338 -16.03 -14.51 0.63
CA SER A 338 -17.01 -13.50 1.02
C SER A 338 -18.40 -14.06 1.23
N PHE A 339 -19.01 -13.65 2.34
CA PHE A 339 -20.41 -13.92 2.67
C PHE A 339 -21.39 -13.04 1.89
N ASN A 340 -20.93 -11.92 1.31
CA ASN A 340 -21.80 -11.03 0.54
C ASN A 340 -22.29 -11.66 -0.77
N ASN A 341 -21.48 -12.55 -1.34
CA ASN A 341 -21.71 -13.15 -2.66
C ASN A 341 -21.53 -14.67 -2.65
N ASP A 342 -21.37 -15.29 -1.47
CA ASP A 342 -21.21 -16.73 -1.28
C ASP A 342 -20.12 -17.36 -2.17
N ARG A 343 -18.98 -16.69 -2.35
CA ARG A 343 -17.89 -17.19 -3.21
C ARG A 343 -16.48 -16.83 -2.75
N ILE A 344 -15.52 -17.54 -3.32
CA ILE A 344 -14.10 -17.18 -3.30
C ILE A 344 -13.90 -15.90 -4.13
N VAL A 345 -13.02 -15.01 -3.66
CA VAL A 345 -12.75 -13.70 -4.29
C VAL A 345 -11.25 -13.42 -4.35
N ASP A 346 -10.83 -12.62 -5.33
CA ASP A 346 -9.46 -12.14 -5.45
C ASP A 346 -9.28 -10.86 -4.63
N VAL A 347 -8.24 -10.82 -3.78
CA VAL A 347 -7.99 -9.71 -2.85
C VAL A 347 -6.54 -9.27 -2.92
N GLU A 348 -5.63 -10.00 -2.26
CA GLU A 348 -4.21 -9.67 -2.36
C GLU A 348 -3.61 -10.13 -3.71
N PRO A 349 -2.63 -9.41 -4.27
CA PRO A 349 -1.77 -9.95 -5.32
C PRO A 349 -1.01 -11.19 -4.83
N THR A 350 -0.40 -11.96 -5.74
CA THR A 350 0.50 -13.06 -5.38
C THR A 350 1.54 -12.63 -4.36
N LYS A 351 1.94 -13.52 -3.43
CA LYS A 351 2.68 -13.15 -2.20
C LYS A 351 4.02 -12.44 -2.38
N LYS A 352 4.59 -12.42 -3.60
CA LYS A 352 5.82 -11.71 -3.97
C LYS A 352 5.61 -10.40 -4.76
N LYS A 353 4.36 -9.97 -4.94
CA LYS A 353 3.96 -8.79 -5.73
C LYS A 353 3.27 -7.70 -4.88
N TRP A 354 3.55 -7.69 -3.58
CA TRP A 354 3.17 -6.60 -2.69
C TRP A 354 3.98 -6.69 -1.40
N ASP A 355 4.28 -5.52 -0.84
CA ASP A 355 5.11 -5.37 0.36
C ASP A 355 4.37 -4.64 1.48
N LEU A 356 3.53 -3.67 1.12
CA LEU A 356 2.75 -2.87 2.07
C LEU A 356 1.26 -2.96 1.74
N ASN A 357 0.41 -2.79 2.75
CA ASN A 357 -1.02 -2.60 2.58
C ASN A 357 -1.49 -1.40 3.41
N PHE A 358 -2.02 -0.40 2.74
CA PHE A 358 -2.62 0.77 3.37
C PHE A 358 -4.11 0.50 3.60
N THR A 359 -4.57 0.60 4.84
CA THR A 359 -5.90 0.15 5.24
C THR A 359 -6.39 0.75 6.56
N VAL A 360 -7.66 0.54 6.86
CA VAL A 360 -8.21 0.50 8.22
C VAL A 360 -7.81 -0.82 8.88
N PHE A 361 -7.59 -0.83 10.20
CA PHE A 361 -7.04 -1.99 10.90
C PHE A 361 -7.57 -2.12 12.33
N THR A 362 -7.89 -3.34 12.76
CA THR A 362 -8.12 -3.64 14.19
C THR A 362 -6.77 -3.79 14.89
N ASN A 363 -6.54 -3.02 15.95
CA ASN A 363 -5.34 -3.12 16.80
C ASN A 363 -5.75 -3.23 18.28
N THR A 364 -4.78 -3.30 19.18
CA THR A 364 -4.98 -3.12 20.61
C THR A 364 -4.68 -1.68 21.01
N VAL A 365 -5.39 -1.16 22.02
CA VAL A 365 -5.13 0.18 22.58
C VAL A 365 -4.93 0.09 24.08
N ASP A 366 -4.08 0.96 24.62
CA ASP A 366 -3.92 1.21 26.04
C ASP A 366 -4.16 2.70 26.35
N GLN A 367 -4.44 3.01 27.61
CA GLN A 367 -4.48 4.38 28.13
C GLN A 367 -3.47 4.49 29.27
N LYS A 368 -2.36 5.18 29.03
CA LYS A 368 -1.27 5.37 30.00
C LYS A 368 -0.70 4.03 30.50
N GLY A 369 -0.58 3.05 29.61
CA GLY A 369 -0.08 1.72 29.93
C GLY A 369 -1.13 0.76 30.50
N ASP A 370 -2.38 1.20 30.72
CA ASP A 370 -3.49 0.33 31.09
C ASP A 370 -4.21 -0.17 29.83
N PRO A 371 -4.16 -1.47 29.48
CA PRO A 371 -4.82 -2.01 28.30
C PRO A 371 -6.32 -1.70 28.31
N LYS A 372 -6.90 -1.44 27.13
CA LYS A 372 -8.36 -1.23 26.94
C LYS A 372 -8.96 -2.17 25.89
N GLY A 373 -8.21 -3.17 25.47
CA GLY A 373 -8.69 -4.18 24.53
C GLY A 373 -8.48 -3.79 23.07
N SER A 374 -9.35 -4.29 22.20
CA SER A 374 -9.30 -4.03 20.77
C SER A 374 -9.85 -2.65 20.41
N TYR A 375 -9.33 -2.04 19.34
CA TYR A 375 -9.77 -0.74 18.84
C TYR A 375 -9.52 -0.62 17.33
N GLY A 376 -10.34 0.19 16.66
CA GLY A 376 -10.25 0.45 15.23
C GLY A 376 -9.31 1.60 14.89
N TYR A 377 -8.34 1.36 14.03
CA TYR A 377 -7.37 2.36 13.56
C TYR A 377 -7.60 2.67 12.09
N SER A 378 -7.65 3.96 11.76
CA SER A 378 -7.60 4.48 10.39
C SER A 378 -6.16 4.87 10.02
N ASP A 379 -5.88 5.08 8.74
CA ASP A 379 -4.54 5.42 8.22
C ASP A 379 -3.45 4.49 8.76
N PHE A 380 -3.62 3.18 8.54
CA PHE A 380 -2.70 2.17 9.00
C PHE A 380 -1.92 1.57 7.83
N ILE A 381 -0.65 1.25 8.06
CA ILE A 381 0.22 0.61 7.05
C ILE A 381 0.71 -0.70 7.63
N VAL A 382 0.38 -1.82 6.99
CA VAL A 382 0.89 -3.15 7.37
C VAL A 382 1.88 -3.65 6.33
N ASN A 383 2.92 -4.37 6.77
CA ASN A 383 3.86 -5.07 5.89
C ASN A 383 3.36 -6.48 5.54
N ASN A 384 3.75 -7.01 4.39
CA ASN A 384 3.45 -8.38 3.96
C ASN A 384 4.31 -9.42 4.71
N ARG A 385 4.02 -9.64 6.00
CA ARG A 385 4.73 -10.65 6.82
C ARG A 385 4.80 -12.01 6.12
N TYR A 386 3.68 -12.46 5.56
CA TYR A 386 3.55 -13.83 5.05
C TYR A 386 4.31 -14.02 3.73
N GLY A 387 4.54 -12.95 2.98
CA GLY A 387 5.50 -12.90 1.87
C GLY A 387 6.96 -12.77 2.31
N GLY A 388 7.23 -12.62 3.61
CA GLY A 388 8.58 -12.47 4.17
C GLY A 388 9.03 -11.03 4.37
N VAL A 389 8.15 -10.04 4.19
CA VAL A 389 8.51 -8.62 4.36
C VAL A 389 8.68 -8.28 5.83
N THR A 390 9.82 -7.69 6.14
CA THR A 390 10.18 -7.21 7.48
C THR A 390 10.49 -5.72 7.44
N SER A 391 10.37 -5.04 8.57
CA SER A 391 10.64 -3.60 8.64
C SER A 391 11.11 -3.18 10.02
N TYR A 392 11.64 -1.97 10.14
CA TYR A 392 11.82 -1.29 11.42
C TYR A 392 11.72 0.23 11.28
N LYS A 393 11.43 0.90 12.39
CA LYS A 393 11.34 2.35 12.48
C LYS A 393 12.71 2.94 12.83
N VAL A 394 13.10 3.99 12.12
CA VAL A 394 14.26 4.83 12.41
C VAL A 394 13.78 6.19 12.91
N SER A 395 14.31 6.63 14.05
CA SER A 395 14.10 7.98 14.57
C SER A 395 15.20 8.90 14.07
N ILE A 396 14.83 10.09 13.59
CA ILE A 396 15.74 11.12 13.11
C ILE A 396 16.02 12.08 14.28
N PRO A 397 17.30 12.27 14.68
CA PRO A 397 17.65 13.27 15.68
C PRO A 397 17.20 14.68 15.28
N ALA A 398 16.69 15.48 16.21
CA ALA A 398 16.07 16.78 15.93
C ALA A 398 16.95 17.79 15.14
N LYS A 399 18.27 17.64 15.17
CA LYS A 399 19.23 18.51 14.45
C LYS A 399 19.73 17.91 13.14
N ASP A 400 19.40 16.66 12.83
CA ASP A 400 19.89 15.95 11.66
C ASP A 400 18.83 15.92 10.56
N LYS A 401 18.82 16.97 9.74
CA LYS A 401 17.87 17.09 8.63
C LYS A 401 18.29 16.28 7.40
N THR A 402 19.51 15.73 7.36
CA THR A 402 20.03 15.03 6.19
C THR A 402 20.01 13.51 6.36
N MET A 403 19.81 12.99 7.59
CA MET A 403 19.77 11.56 7.88
C MET A 403 18.95 10.74 6.88
N TYR A 404 17.70 11.13 6.59
CA TYR A 404 16.88 10.40 5.63
C TYR A 404 17.51 10.36 4.24
N LYS A 405 18.08 11.48 3.77
CA LYS A 405 18.73 11.58 2.46
C LYS A 405 19.99 10.70 2.42
N ASP A 406 20.80 10.76 3.47
CA ASP A 406 22.13 10.16 3.51
C ASP A 406 22.11 8.67 3.89
N PHE A 407 21.02 8.17 4.49
CA PHE A 407 20.87 6.77 4.89
C PHE A 407 21.02 5.81 3.69
N ALA A 408 21.95 4.87 3.80
CA ALA A 408 22.32 3.91 2.77
C ALA A 408 22.27 2.46 3.29
N LEU A 409 22.54 1.47 2.42
CA LEU A 409 22.42 0.05 2.80
C LEU A 409 23.35 -0.33 3.96
N LYS A 410 24.55 0.27 4.01
CA LYS A 410 25.52 0.06 5.10
C LYS A 410 25.02 0.48 6.48
N ASP A 411 24.03 1.36 6.55
CA ASP A 411 23.46 1.88 7.80
C ASP A 411 22.30 1.01 8.31
N VAL A 412 21.90 0.00 7.54
CA VAL A 412 20.82 -0.92 7.92
C VAL A 412 21.27 -1.80 9.08
N ASP A 413 20.51 -1.72 10.18
CA ASP A 413 20.63 -2.66 11.29
C ASP A 413 19.67 -3.82 11.06
N MET A 414 20.22 -4.93 10.57
CA MET A 414 19.45 -6.15 10.31
C MET A 414 18.85 -6.76 11.58
N ALA A 415 19.40 -6.48 12.77
CA ALA A 415 18.88 -7.02 14.03
C ALA A 415 17.55 -6.37 14.45
N LEU A 416 17.22 -5.20 13.89
CA LEU A 416 15.97 -4.49 14.18
C LEU A 416 14.81 -4.93 13.27
N LEU A 417 15.08 -5.67 12.19
CA LEU A 417 14.04 -6.12 11.25
C LEU A 417 13.00 -6.98 11.95
N SER A 418 11.77 -6.50 11.95
CA SER A 418 10.63 -7.14 12.57
C SER A 418 9.60 -7.57 11.52
N PRO A 419 9.04 -8.79 11.64
CA PRO A 419 7.92 -9.21 10.83
C PRO A 419 6.56 -8.71 11.38
N ASP A 420 6.50 -8.04 12.55
CA ASP A 420 5.24 -7.56 13.14
C ASP A 420 4.52 -6.61 12.18
N LEU A 421 3.25 -6.92 11.84
CA LEU A 421 2.43 -6.17 10.89
C LEU A 421 2.29 -4.69 11.28
N ARG A 422 2.46 -4.37 12.57
CA ARG A 422 2.27 -3.03 13.12
C ARG A 422 3.54 -2.20 13.14
N THR A 423 4.67 -2.74 12.68
CA THR A 423 5.98 -2.10 12.81
C THR A 423 5.99 -0.69 12.21
N ILE A 424 5.38 -0.52 11.03
CA ILE A 424 5.03 0.79 10.50
C ILE A 424 3.73 1.25 11.17
N GLY A 425 2.65 0.52 10.91
CA GLY A 425 1.35 0.69 11.54
C GLY A 425 0.86 2.13 11.52
N GLY A 426 0.62 2.66 12.72
CA GLY A 426 0.24 4.04 12.94
C GLY A 426 1.35 4.93 13.51
N THR A 427 2.61 4.50 13.46
CA THR A 427 3.70 5.16 14.20
C THR A 427 4.30 6.38 13.51
N TRP A 428 3.74 6.81 12.37
CA TRP A 428 4.19 7.94 11.55
C TRP A 428 3.31 9.19 11.69
N ARG A 429 2.27 9.13 12.53
CA ARG A 429 1.29 10.21 12.70
C ARG A 429 0.58 10.17 14.04
N ASP A 430 0.16 11.34 14.49
CA ASP A 430 -0.87 11.51 15.52
C ASP A 430 -2.18 11.89 14.83
N VAL A 431 -3.25 11.12 15.06
CA VAL A 431 -4.60 11.42 14.57
C VAL A 431 -5.57 11.83 15.68
N ALA A 432 -5.16 11.70 16.94
CA ALA A 432 -6.00 11.92 18.12
C ALA A 432 -5.87 13.36 18.64
N ASN A 433 -4.64 13.88 18.74
CA ASN A 433 -4.38 15.22 19.28
C ASN A 433 -4.09 16.19 18.14
N ASP A 434 -2.82 16.28 17.73
CA ASP A 434 -2.33 17.33 16.85
C ASP A 434 -2.69 17.11 15.38
N LYS A 435 -3.24 15.92 15.04
CA LYS A 435 -3.63 15.54 13.67
C LYS A 435 -2.50 15.79 12.65
N LYS A 436 -1.28 15.39 13.01
CA LYS A 436 -0.04 15.72 12.28
C LYS A 436 0.77 14.48 11.91
N LEU A 437 1.60 14.64 10.89
CA LEU A 437 2.70 13.72 10.60
C LEU A 437 3.85 13.90 11.59
N PHE A 438 4.54 12.81 11.86
CA PHE A 438 5.84 12.85 12.52
C PHE A 438 6.93 13.01 11.46
N ASN A 439 7.67 14.12 11.54
CA ASN A 439 8.71 14.47 10.56
C ASN A 439 10.09 13.92 10.96
N ASP A 440 10.17 13.29 12.13
CA ASP A 440 11.36 12.75 12.77
C ASP A 440 11.41 11.22 12.70
N VAL A 441 10.68 10.60 11.78
CA VAL A 441 10.71 9.14 11.58
C VAL A 441 10.73 8.77 10.10
N PHE A 442 11.40 7.66 9.81
CA PHE A 442 11.25 6.91 8.57
C PHE A 442 11.37 5.41 8.88
N TYR A 443 11.20 4.57 7.86
CA TYR A 443 11.20 3.13 8.01
C TYR A 443 12.18 2.49 7.06
N VAL A 444 12.86 1.46 7.53
CA VAL A 444 13.58 0.52 6.67
C VAL A 444 12.68 -0.68 6.43
N ILE A 445 12.54 -1.10 5.18
CA ILE A 445 11.70 -2.22 4.76
C ILE A 445 12.57 -3.18 3.95
N LYS A 446 12.59 -4.45 4.33
CA LYS A 446 13.15 -5.54 3.54
C LYS A 446 12.02 -6.29 2.86
N ASP A 447 11.99 -6.28 1.53
CA ASP A 447 10.94 -6.95 0.75
C ASP A 447 11.13 -8.48 0.68
N SER A 448 10.17 -9.15 0.03
CA SER A 448 10.18 -10.61 -0.18
C SER A 448 11.29 -11.11 -1.12
N LYS A 449 11.96 -10.20 -1.83
CA LYS A 449 13.03 -10.48 -2.81
C LYS A 449 14.42 -10.19 -2.22
N GLY A 450 14.49 -9.64 -1.01
CA GLY A 450 15.73 -9.32 -0.31
C GLY A 450 16.23 -7.89 -0.54
N ASN A 451 15.45 -7.04 -1.21
CA ASN A 451 15.76 -5.63 -1.40
C ASN A 451 15.45 -4.84 -0.13
N TYR A 452 16.21 -3.78 0.11
CA TYR A 452 16.02 -2.88 1.24
C TYR A 452 15.58 -1.50 0.76
N TYR A 453 14.60 -0.92 1.41
CA TYR A 453 14.11 0.42 1.11
C TYR A 453 14.09 1.29 2.37
N LYS A 454 14.33 2.59 2.21
CA LYS A 454 13.89 3.59 3.18
C LYS A 454 12.57 4.20 2.71
N MET A 455 11.62 4.42 3.61
CA MET A 455 10.30 4.96 3.32
C MET A 455 9.87 5.98 4.38
N ARG A 456 9.28 7.11 3.98
CA ARG A 456 8.58 8.01 4.92
C ARG A 456 7.28 8.54 4.31
N VAL A 457 6.31 8.83 5.17
CA VAL A 457 5.01 9.35 4.75
C VAL A 457 5.09 10.88 4.62
N LEU A 458 4.54 11.40 3.52
CA LEU A 458 4.53 12.82 3.16
C LEU A 458 3.18 13.49 3.40
N SER A 459 2.08 12.73 3.31
CA SER A 459 0.73 13.19 3.62
C SER A 459 -0.17 12.01 3.97
N PHE A 460 -1.26 12.29 4.68
CA PHE A 460 -2.44 11.42 4.83
C PHE A 460 -3.75 12.12 4.49
N MET A 461 -3.64 13.38 4.03
CA MET A 461 -4.74 14.21 3.59
C MET A 461 -4.49 14.74 2.16
N ASN A 462 -5.56 15.06 1.44
CA ASN A 462 -5.46 15.83 0.20
C ASN A 462 -5.35 17.33 0.48
N GLU A 463 -5.22 18.13 -0.59
CA GLU A 463 -5.11 19.59 -0.53
C GLU A 463 -6.33 20.29 0.11
N LYS A 464 -7.48 19.61 0.16
CA LYS A 464 -8.70 20.11 0.80
C LYS A 464 -8.75 19.80 2.29
N GLY A 465 -7.78 19.05 2.83
CA GLY A 465 -7.73 18.60 4.22
C GLY A 465 -8.59 17.34 4.48
N GLU A 466 -8.98 16.60 3.44
CA GLU A 466 -9.73 15.35 3.60
C GLU A 466 -8.76 14.19 3.82
N ARG A 467 -9.03 13.31 4.79
CA ARG A 467 -8.19 12.13 5.05
C ARG A 467 -8.44 11.01 4.04
N GLY A 468 -7.58 9.97 4.06
CA GLY A 468 -7.68 8.82 3.16
C GLY A 468 -6.96 9.01 1.82
N TYR A 469 -6.06 9.98 1.77
CA TYR A 469 -5.19 10.26 0.61
C TYR A 469 -3.72 10.25 1.06
N PRO A 470 -3.18 9.09 1.49
CA PRO A 470 -1.78 8.99 1.82
C PRO A 470 -0.90 9.25 0.60
N LYS A 471 0.23 9.89 0.87
CA LYS A 471 1.35 10.07 -0.06
C LYS A 471 2.61 9.72 0.69
N PHE A 472 3.46 8.88 0.13
CA PHE A 472 4.73 8.52 0.75
C PHE A 472 5.85 8.53 -0.28
N GLU A 473 7.08 8.75 0.17
CA GLU A 473 8.26 8.53 -0.64
C GLU A 473 9.06 7.35 -0.12
N TYR A 474 9.74 6.68 -1.04
CA TYR A 474 10.63 5.59 -0.73
C TYR A 474 11.79 5.54 -1.70
N SER A 475 12.89 4.93 -1.28
CA SER A 475 14.05 4.69 -2.13
C SER A 475 14.72 3.38 -1.76
N LEU A 476 15.18 2.65 -2.77
CA LEU A 476 16.02 1.48 -2.65
C LEU A 476 17.34 1.90 -2.00
N LEU A 477 17.77 1.15 -0.99
CA LEU A 477 19.05 1.32 -0.32
C LEU A 477 20.11 0.53 -1.09
N ARG A 478 21.22 1.20 -1.39
CA ARG A 478 22.38 0.66 -2.09
C ARG A 478 23.64 0.77 -1.25
#